data_AF-A0A959BIS7-F1
#
_entry.id   AF-A0A959BIS7-F1
#
_cell.length_a   1.000
_cell.length_b   1.000
_cell.length_c   1.000
_cell.angle_alpha   90.00
_cell.angle_beta   90.00
_cell.angle_gamma   90.00
#
_symmetry.space_group_name_H-M   'P 1'
#
loop_
_entity.id
_entity.type
_entity.pdbx_description
1 polymer ?
#
loop_
_entity_poly.entity_id
_entity_poly.type
_entity_poly.pdbx_seq_one_letter_code
_entity_poly.pdbx_strand_id
1 'polypeptide(L)'
;IRQLNVMSGLRKLQELTVKTIEDMPITYDIRTDFLYKKGKMEGLELKARTVVARGHERGLSPEEIATLADMPVKWVKAVIREIEEEGKARD
;
A
#
# COMPACT_ATOMS: atom_id res chain seq x y z
N ILE A 1 4.78 28.90 -4.69
CA ILE A 1 3.71 29.05 -5.72
C ILE A 1 3.99 28.24 -6.99
N ARG A 2 5.19 28.31 -7.59
CA ARG A 2 5.53 27.60 -8.86
C ARG A 2 5.33 26.08 -8.83
N GLN A 3 5.83 25.38 -7.80
CA GLN A 3 5.66 23.91 -7.67
C GLN A 3 4.19 23.49 -7.51
N LEU A 4 3.40 24.25 -6.76
CA LEU A 4 1.98 23.95 -6.54
C LEU A 4 1.17 24.05 -7.85
N ASN A 5 1.45 25.05 -8.67
CA ASN A 5 0.82 25.21 -9.98
C ASN A 5 1.20 24.09 -10.94
N VAL A 6 2.47 23.65 -10.92
CA VAL A 6 2.92 22.48 -11.70
C VAL A 6 2.20 21.21 -11.24
N MET A 7 2.14 20.95 -9.93
CA MET A 7 1.44 19.78 -9.39
C MET A 7 -0.07 19.78 -9.66
N SER A 8 -0.70 20.96 -9.62
CA SER A 8 -2.13 21.12 -9.98
C SER A 8 -2.38 20.87 -11.46
N GLY A 9 -1.48 21.33 -12.34
CA GLY A 9 -1.52 21.03 -13.77
C GLY A 9 -1.34 19.54 -14.07
N LEU A 10 -0.41 18.87 -13.39
CA LEU A 10 -0.19 17.42 -13.53
C LEU A 10 -1.40 16.59 -13.11
N ARG A 11 -2.12 16.99 -12.04
CA ARG A 11 -3.36 16.32 -11.62
C ARG A 11 -4.49 16.49 -12.64
N LYS A 12 -4.70 17.71 -13.16
CA LYS A 12 -5.68 17.96 -14.22
C LYS A 12 -5.38 17.16 -15.49
N LEU A 13 -4.10 16.96 -15.80
CA LEU A 13 -3.67 16.15 -16.94
C LEU A 13 -4.00 14.66 -16.74
N GLN A 14 -3.86 14.14 -15.51
CA GLN A 14 -4.28 12.77 -15.18
C GLN A 14 -5.78 12.57 -15.40
N GLU A 15 -6.62 13.49 -14.94
CA GLU A 15 -8.08 13.40 -15.14
C GLU A 15 -8.45 13.42 -16.63
N LEU A 16 -7.82 14.29 -17.41
CA LEU A 16 -8.01 14.35 -18.87
C LEU A 16 -7.52 13.08 -19.56
N THR A 17 -6.43 12.48 -19.08
CA THR A 17 -5.88 11.24 -19.61
C THR A 17 -6.83 10.07 -19.36
N VAL A 18 -7.40 9.95 -18.15
CA VAL A 18 -8.39 8.92 -17.83
C VAL A 18 -9.62 9.05 -18.71
N LYS A 19 -10.16 10.26 -18.85
CA LYS A 19 -11.32 10.52 -19.71
C LYS A 19 -11.04 10.17 -21.17
N THR A 20 -9.85 10.49 -21.66
CA THR A 20 -9.43 10.15 -23.04
C THR A 20 -9.35 8.65 -23.24
N ILE A 21 -8.83 7.90 -22.25
CA ILE A 21 -8.77 6.43 -22.29
C ILE A 21 -10.18 5.81 -22.29
N GLU A 22 -11.12 6.37 -21.51
CA GLU A 22 -12.52 5.93 -21.49
C GLU A 22 -13.26 6.20 -22.81
N ASP A 23 -12.92 7.31 -23.48
CA ASP A 23 -13.51 7.70 -24.78
C ASP A 23 -12.88 6.95 -25.98
N MET A 24 -11.86 6.12 -25.78
CA MET A 24 -11.22 5.35 -26.85
C MET A 24 -12.12 4.20 -27.33
N PRO A 25 -12.17 3.92 -28.65
CA PRO A 25 -12.97 2.82 -29.21
C PRO A 25 -12.40 1.42 -28.89
N ILE A 26 -11.28 1.35 -28.16
CA ILE A 26 -10.69 0.11 -27.66
C ILE A 26 -10.93 0.00 -26.16
N THR A 27 -11.29 -1.21 -25.70
CA THR A 27 -11.52 -1.48 -24.28
C THR A 27 -10.17 -1.57 -23.57
N TYR A 28 -9.85 -0.55 -22.77
CA TYR A 28 -8.67 -0.57 -21.91
C TYR A 28 -8.96 -1.31 -20.60
N ASP A 29 -8.44 -2.53 -20.43
CA ASP A 29 -8.55 -3.25 -19.16
C ASP A 29 -7.49 -2.76 -18.17
N ILE A 30 -7.90 -1.82 -17.31
CA ILE A 30 -7.10 -1.29 -16.20
C ILE A 30 -6.55 -2.36 -15.26
N ARG A 31 -7.14 -3.57 -15.21
CA ARG A 31 -6.67 -4.66 -14.33
C ARG A 31 -5.36 -5.26 -14.82
N THR A 32 -5.05 -5.10 -16.10
CA THR A 32 -3.79 -5.56 -16.70
C THR A 32 -2.66 -4.56 -16.50
N ASP A 33 -3.00 -3.30 -16.24
CA ASP A 33 -2.10 -2.17 -16.05
C ASP A 33 -1.07 -2.43 -14.92
N PHE A 34 0.18 -2.09 -15.21
CA PHE A 34 1.29 -2.28 -14.29
C PHE A 34 1.17 -1.43 -13.01
N LEU A 35 0.77 -0.15 -13.13
CA LEU A 35 0.58 0.75 -12.00
C LEU A 35 -0.60 0.31 -11.14
N TYR A 36 -1.69 -0.17 -11.75
CA TYR A 36 -2.82 -0.74 -11.01
C TYR A 36 -2.41 -1.98 -10.20
N LYS A 37 -1.68 -2.92 -10.82
CA LYS A 37 -1.13 -4.09 -10.13
C LYS A 37 -0.17 -3.70 -9.01
N LYS A 38 0.70 -2.72 -9.25
CA LYS A 38 1.63 -2.18 -8.24
C LYS A 38 0.88 -1.60 -7.04
N GLY A 39 -0.12 -0.75 -7.27
CA GLY A 39 -0.94 -0.17 -6.19
C GLY A 39 -1.71 -1.23 -5.41
N LYS A 40 -2.21 -2.29 -6.07
CA LYS A 40 -2.84 -3.42 -5.38
C LYS A 40 -1.86 -4.18 -4.49
N MET A 41 -0.62 -4.41 -4.94
CA MET A 41 0.42 -5.05 -4.12
C MET A 41 0.79 -4.20 -2.90
N GLU A 42 0.99 -2.89 -3.08
CA GLU A 42 1.27 -1.96 -1.97
C GLU A 42 0.12 -1.93 -0.96
N GLY A 43 -1.13 -1.94 -1.42
CA GLY A 43 -2.31 -1.99 -0.55
C GLY A 43 -2.42 -3.29 0.25
N LEU A 44 -2.08 -4.43 -0.35
CA LEU A 44 -2.02 -5.72 0.35
C LEU A 44 -0.91 -5.73 1.41
N GLU A 45 0.26 -5.19 1.09
CA GLU A 45 1.37 -5.09 2.03
C GLU A 45 1.01 -4.19 3.22
N LEU A 46 0.41 -3.02 2.98
CA LEU A 46 -0.03 -2.12 4.04
C LEU A 46 -1.07 -2.76 4.96
N LYS A 47 -2.03 -3.49 4.38
CA LYS A 47 -3.03 -4.24 5.14
C LYS A 47 -2.37 -5.33 5.99
N ALA A 48 -1.41 -6.07 5.44
CA ALA A 48 -0.68 -7.10 6.18
C ALA A 48 0.09 -6.51 7.37
N ARG A 49 0.83 -5.40 7.17
CA ARG A 49 1.52 -4.68 8.24
C ARG A 49 0.55 -4.20 9.33
N THR A 50 -0.63 -3.70 8.94
CA THR A 50 -1.67 -3.25 9.89
C THR A 50 -2.22 -4.40 10.74
N VAL A 51 -2.40 -5.59 10.13
CA VAL A 51 -2.83 -6.79 10.85
C VAL A 51 -1.75 -7.25 11.83
N VAL A 52 -0.48 -7.22 11.43
CA VAL A 52 0.64 -7.56 12.33
C VAL A 52 0.72 -6.59 13.50
N ALA A 53 0.67 -5.28 13.25
CA ALA A 53 0.69 -4.26 14.29
C ALA A 53 -0.46 -4.43 15.30
N ARG A 54 -1.70 -4.57 14.81
CA ARG A 54 -2.88 -4.79 15.68
C ARG A 54 -2.83 -6.11 16.42
N GLY A 55 -2.26 -7.15 15.81
CA GLY A 55 -2.08 -8.45 16.44
C GLY A 55 -1.08 -8.36 17.60
N HIS A 56 0.03 -7.67 17.36
CA HIS A 56 1.06 -7.42 18.36
C HIS A 56 0.55 -6.56 19.53
N GLU A 57 -0.17 -5.47 19.26
CA GLU A 57 -0.83 -4.64 20.29
C GLU A 57 -1.82 -5.43 21.16
N ARG A 58 -2.47 -6.45 20.59
CA ARG A 58 -3.40 -7.34 21.31
C ARG A 58 -2.70 -8.47 22.07
N GLY A 59 -1.36 -8.55 22.02
CA GLY A 59 -0.58 -9.57 22.70
C GLY A 59 -0.63 -10.95 22.06
N LEU A 60 -1.02 -11.06 20.78
CA LEU A 60 -0.98 -12.33 20.04
C LEU A 60 0.48 -12.75 19.78
N SER A 61 0.73 -14.05 19.78
CA SER A 61 2.05 -14.58 19.43
C SER A 61 2.38 -14.35 17.95
N PRO A 62 3.66 -14.20 17.58
CA PRO A 62 4.08 -14.08 16.18
C PRO A 62 3.57 -15.23 15.29
N GLU A 63 3.42 -16.42 15.85
CA GLU A 63 2.93 -17.63 15.19
C GLU A 63 1.41 -17.57 14.91
N GLU A 64 0.62 -17.04 15.84
CA GLU A 64 -0.82 -16.81 15.63
C GLU A 64 -1.06 -15.70 14.60
N ILE A 65 -0.26 -14.63 14.65
CA ILE A 65 -0.34 -13.53 13.68
C ILE A 65 0.04 -14.01 12.28
N ALA A 66 1.07 -14.84 12.16
CA ALA A 66 1.47 -15.45 10.89
C ALA A 66 0.35 -16.30 10.29
N THR A 67 -0.35 -17.07 11.13
CA THR A 67 -1.51 -17.88 10.72
C THR A 67 -2.69 -17.01 10.28
N LEU A 68 -2.99 -15.93 11.02
CA LEU A 68 -4.08 -15.01 10.70
C LEU A 68 -3.83 -14.18 9.44
N ALA A 69 -2.57 -13.80 9.21
CA ALA A 69 -2.17 -12.99 8.06
C ALA A 69 -1.84 -13.82 6.81
N ASP A 70 -1.77 -15.16 6.93
CA ASP A 70 -1.28 -16.08 5.91
C ASP A 70 0.12 -15.68 5.40
N MET A 71 1.02 -15.41 6.35
CA MET A 71 2.36 -14.88 6.09
C MET A 71 3.44 -15.72 6.78
N PRO A 72 4.68 -15.75 6.26
CA PRO A 72 5.78 -16.42 6.94
C PRO A 72 6.08 -15.80 8.30
N VAL A 73 6.27 -16.63 9.33
CA VAL A 73 6.64 -16.19 10.70
C VAL A 73 7.88 -15.29 10.70
N LYS A 74 8.85 -15.56 9.81
CA LYS A 74 10.05 -14.74 9.64
C LYS A 74 9.73 -13.29 9.25
N TRP A 75 8.74 -13.09 8.39
CA TRP A 75 8.31 -11.76 7.95
C TRP A 75 7.58 -11.02 9.06
N VAL A 76 6.68 -11.70 9.78
CA VAL A 76 5.98 -11.14 10.94
C VAL A 76 6.96 -10.65 12.01
N LYS A 77 8.00 -11.44 12.32
CA LYS A 77 9.05 -11.05 13.29
C LYS A 77 9.85 -9.83 12.83
N ALA A 78 10.13 -9.70 11.53
CA ALA A 78 10.80 -8.53 10.98
C ALA A 78 9.92 -7.27 11.10
N VAL A 79 8.63 -7.37 10.78
CA VAL A 79 7.68 -6.25 10.88
C VAL A 79 7.47 -5.80 12.32
N ILE A 80 7.35 -6.72 13.28
CA ILE A 80 7.25 -6.37 14.71
C ILE A 80 8.49 -5.59 15.15
N ARG A 81 9.68 -6.04 14.73
CA ARG A 81 10.94 -5.35 15.03
C ARG A 81 10.99 -3.95 14.41
N GLU A 82 10.56 -3.78 13.16
CA GLU A 82 10.44 -2.47 12.51
C GLU A 82 9.51 -1.53 13.32
N ILE A 83 8.36 -2.04 13.78
CA ILE A 83 7.40 -1.26 14.58
C ILE A 83 8.01 -0.83 15.93
N GLU A 84 8.73 -1.73 16.61
CA GLU A 84 9.42 -1.41 17.87
C GLU A 84 10.55 -0.39 17.69
N GLU A 85 11.30 -0.49 16.57
CA GLU A 85 12.36 0.46 16.22
C GLU A 85 11.79 1.85 15.85
N GLU A 86 10.67 1.91 15.12
CA GLU A 86 9.96 3.15 14.81
C GLU A 86 9.33 3.80 16.07
N GLY A 87 8.87 3.00 17.03
CA GLY A 87 8.40 3.49 18.33
C GLY A 87 9.52 4.13 19.15
N LYS A 88 10.69 3.48 19.23
CA LYS A 88 11.87 4.01 19.95
C LYS A 88 12.49 5.25 19.32
N ALA A 89 12.30 5.47 18.02
CA ALA A 89 12.82 6.66 17.33
C ALA A 89 11.98 7.93 17.58
N ARG A 90 10.80 7.79 18.22
CA ARG A 90 9.87 8.89 18.52
C ARG A 90 9.87 9.34 19.99
N ASP A 91 10.62 8.65 20.85
CA ASP A 91 10.87 8.99 22.26
C ASP A 91 12.26 9.66 22.42
#